data_AF-A0A1W9MFC3-F1
#
_entry.id   AF-A0A1W9MFC3-F1
#
_cell.length_a   1.000
_cell.length_b   1.000
_cell.length_c   1.000
_cell.angle_alpha   90.00
_cell.angle_beta   90.00
_cell.angle_gamma   90.00
#
_symmetry.space_group_name_H-M   'P 1'
#
loop_
_entity.id
_entity.type
_entity.pdbx_description
1 polymer ?
#
loop_
_entity_poly.entity_id
_entity_poly.type
_entity_poly.pdbx_seq_one_letter_code
_entity_poly.pdbx_strand_id
1 'polypeptide(L)'
;MNEKEFEKLLGELENKDLDFKLDLPKPEKIAQLVVAFYNTRGGKIIFGVEDETRKLVGLKNPQRTEQGFIQIIGHYCRLDEQPEVEFVKYKEKDFIVIRCPKGNDTPYFVTGEYTPRVRIGSSDMPANKEEIARLYRDGSSKSQDIYSVENATLDDINMDKIKEYFKESNLTDQLDGKHFYELLEKEHFAVEENKKLVPTIAGIVLFGKHPSLELPHTIIRADRYKGLDVTMWIDRADLEGDAFTLIDDAKKFVLKNMRTSYTPKGFEMEVKTEYPLDALKEAMINAVVHRDYHDKESILLKMFDDRIEIWSPGELLRPLTISQLMDLTYTPKSRNKTITGVFSRRDLMDKRGTGILRMNKSCDEWNLPHPEFKERTGYFGIIFRNPEYYTKVPQIDTKDLNERQKKAIFYISDHKRIKRKEYAELCKCSIATAQRDLDELVSKNMVRRVGQKGRWVYYELKRVNDSFNDSFNEQERKNELKTTNQKSDILTIPQAVSAKVTKINKHKQ
;
A
#
# COMPACT_ATOMS: atom_id res chain seq x y z
N MET A 1 -8.35 -1.56 29.05
CA MET A 1 -8.82 -2.46 28.00
C MET A 1 -10.11 -3.09 28.49
N ASN A 2 -11.14 -3.04 27.65
CA ASN A 2 -12.42 -3.70 27.95
C ASN A 2 -12.41 -5.16 27.48
N GLU A 3 -13.39 -5.96 27.93
CA GLU A 3 -13.49 -7.39 27.59
C GLU A 3 -13.55 -7.65 26.08
N LYS A 4 -14.24 -6.80 25.31
CA LYS A 4 -14.37 -6.93 23.85
C LYS A 4 -13.04 -6.70 23.12
N GLU A 5 -12.26 -5.72 23.56
CA GLU A 5 -10.92 -5.46 23.02
C GLU A 5 -9.98 -6.63 23.28
N PHE A 6 -10.05 -7.22 24.47
CA PHE A 6 -9.26 -8.39 24.82
C PHE A 6 -9.66 -9.61 23.97
N GLU A 7 -10.95 -9.85 23.82
CA GLU A 7 -11.46 -10.93 22.96
C GLU A 7 -11.03 -10.77 21.49
N LYS A 8 -10.98 -9.54 20.99
CA LYS A 8 -10.45 -9.25 19.65
C LYS A 8 -8.97 -9.65 19.53
N LEU A 9 -8.14 -9.29 20.52
CA LEU A 9 -6.72 -9.67 20.54
C LEU A 9 -6.52 -11.18 20.60
N LEU A 10 -7.33 -11.90 21.38
CA LEU A 10 -7.28 -13.36 21.44
C LEU A 10 -7.67 -14.03 20.11
N GLY A 11 -8.45 -13.35 19.26
CA GLY A 11 -8.79 -13.81 17.92
C GLY A 11 -7.61 -13.78 16.94
N GLU A 12 -6.64 -12.88 17.16
CA GLU A 12 -5.50 -12.67 16.28
C GLU A 12 -4.44 -13.77 16.43
N LEU A 13 -3.75 -14.08 15.33
CA LEU A 13 -2.57 -14.96 15.35
C LEU A 13 -1.34 -14.17 15.76
N GLU A 14 -0.35 -14.85 16.33
CA GLU A 14 0.96 -14.26 16.55
C GLU A 14 1.51 -13.66 15.27
N ASN A 15 2.08 -12.47 15.42
CA ASN A 15 2.53 -11.69 14.29
C ASN A 15 3.64 -10.73 14.76
N LYS A 16 3.90 -9.72 13.91
CA LYS A 16 4.95 -8.72 14.11
C LYS A 16 4.75 -7.83 15.34
N ASP A 17 3.53 -7.74 15.87
CA ASP A 17 3.16 -6.85 16.96
C ASP A 17 2.34 -7.54 18.07
N LEU A 18 2.19 -8.87 18.03
CA LEU A 18 1.51 -9.68 19.04
C LEU A 18 2.25 -10.99 19.31
N ASP A 19 2.45 -11.31 20.59
CA ASP A 19 3.08 -12.54 21.08
C ASP A 19 2.28 -13.10 22.28
N PHE A 20 2.08 -14.41 22.32
CA PHE A 20 1.39 -15.12 23.39
C PHE A 20 2.38 -15.93 24.23
N LYS A 21 2.23 -15.86 25.55
CA LYS A 21 3.04 -16.63 26.49
C LYS A 21 2.18 -17.20 27.60
N LEU A 22 2.45 -18.43 28.02
CA LEU A 22 1.69 -19.03 29.12
C LEU A 22 2.11 -18.44 30.47
N ASP A 23 3.42 -18.31 30.68
CA ASP A 23 4.06 -17.73 31.86
C ASP A 23 5.42 -17.14 31.43
N LEU A 24 6.19 -16.56 32.36
CA LEU A 24 7.54 -16.05 32.10
C LEU A 24 8.47 -17.16 31.60
N PRO A 25 8.96 -17.09 30.34
CA PRO A 25 10.01 -17.97 29.87
C PRO A 25 11.37 -17.54 30.43
N LYS A 26 12.45 -18.10 29.89
CA LYS A 26 13.82 -17.71 30.27
C LYS A 26 14.04 -16.19 30.11
N PRO A 27 14.75 -15.53 31.05
CA PRO A 27 15.00 -14.09 31.01
C PRO A 27 15.49 -13.56 29.66
N GLU A 28 16.42 -14.29 29.03
CA GLU A 28 17.04 -13.89 27.77
C GLU A 28 16.01 -13.85 26.64
N LYS A 29 15.05 -14.80 26.61
CA LYS A 29 14.00 -14.82 25.59
C LYS A 29 13.03 -13.65 25.73
N ILE A 30 12.65 -13.29 26.95
CA ILE A 30 11.83 -12.08 27.19
C ILE A 30 12.61 -10.82 26.79
N ALA A 31 13.88 -10.72 27.19
CA ALA A 31 14.70 -9.57 26.85
C ALA A 31 14.83 -9.41 25.32
N GLN A 32 15.11 -10.51 24.59
CA GLN A 32 15.18 -10.53 23.14
C GLN A 32 13.86 -10.09 22.49
N LEU A 33 12.73 -10.61 22.98
CA LEU A 33 11.39 -10.25 22.49
C LEU A 33 11.10 -8.75 22.69
N VAL A 34 11.34 -8.23 23.90
CA VAL A 34 11.11 -6.81 24.23
C VAL A 34 12.01 -5.92 23.38
N VAL A 35 13.32 -6.22 23.28
CA VAL A 35 14.25 -5.47 22.43
C VAL A 35 13.82 -5.53 20.96
N ALA A 36 13.38 -6.68 20.46
CA ALA A 36 12.89 -6.82 19.09
C ALA A 36 11.65 -5.96 18.81
N PHE A 37 10.71 -5.86 19.76
CA PHE A 37 9.57 -4.94 19.64
C PHE A 37 10.00 -3.48 19.62
N TYR A 38 10.89 -3.07 20.52
CA TYR A 38 11.38 -1.68 20.59
C TYR A 38 12.14 -1.28 19.32
N ASN A 39 12.94 -2.20 18.76
CA ASN A 39 13.67 -2.00 17.50
C ASN A 39 12.77 -2.00 16.26
N THR A 40 11.53 -2.47 16.34
CA THR A 40 10.68 -2.59 15.15
C THR A 40 9.48 -1.67 15.22
N ARG A 41 8.32 -2.18 15.66
CA ARG A 41 7.04 -1.46 15.55
C ARG A 41 6.33 -1.30 16.88
N GLY A 42 6.99 -1.68 17.98
CA GLY A 42 6.33 -2.01 19.23
C GLY A 42 5.54 -3.31 19.10
N GLY A 43 4.78 -3.64 20.14
CA GLY A 43 3.93 -4.81 20.15
C GLY A 43 3.28 -5.07 21.50
N LYS A 44 2.58 -6.20 21.60
CA LYS A 44 1.90 -6.65 22.81
C LYS A 44 2.33 -8.07 23.14
N ILE A 45 2.57 -8.31 24.42
CA ILE A 45 2.80 -9.66 24.97
C ILE A 45 1.61 -10.00 25.85
N ILE A 46 0.96 -11.12 25.59
CA ILE A 46 -0.18 -11.59 26.40
C ILE A 46 0.24 -12.82 27.19
N PHE A 47 0.31 -12.69 28.51
CA PHE A 47 0.59 -13.77 29.44
C PHE A 47 -0.69 -14.51 29.89
N GLY A 48 -0.60 -15.82 30.08
CA GLY A 48 -1.71 -16.71 30.45
C GLY A 48 -2.33 -17.48 29.27
N VAL A 49 -1.72 -17.40 28.08
CA VAL A 49 -2.18 -18.08 26.86
C VAL A 49 -1.12 -19.08 26.41
N GLU A 50 -1.52 -20.34 26.17
CA GLU A 50 -0.60 -21.35 25.66
C GLU A 50 -0.23 -21.08 24.19
N ASP A 51 1.07 -21.07 23.90
CA ASP A 51 1.65 -20.61 22.62
C ASP A 51 1.12 -21.42 21.41
N GLU A 52 1.22 -22.77 21.47
CA GLU A 52 0.85 -23.64 20.35
C GLU A 52 -0.66 -23.87 20.19
N THR A 53 -1.37 -24.07 21.31
CA THR A 53 -2.79 -24.45 21.28
C THR A 53 -3.72 -23.24 21.35
N ARG A 54 -3.17 -22.06 21.70
CA ARG A 54 -3.91 -20.83 22.07
C ARG A 54 -4.95 -21.06 23.16
N LYS A 55 -4.75 -22.07 24.01
CA LYS A 55 -5.65 -22.35 25.12
C LYS A 55 -5.51 -21.27 26.18
N LEU A 56 -6.64 -20.71 26.57
CA LEU A 56 -6.74 -19.73 27.64
C LEU A 56 -6.60 -20.45 28.98
N VAL A 57 -5.39 -20.46 29.56
CA VAL A 57 -5.12 -21.13 30.84
C VAL A 57 -5.29 -20.14 32.00
N GLY A 58 -4.81 -18.91 31.82
CA GLY A 58 -4.71 -17.90 32.87
C GLY A 58 -3.45 -18.06 33.73
N LEU A 59 -3.08 -16.98 34.41
CA LEU A 59 -1.96 -16.92 35.35
C LEU A 59 -2.42 -17.29 36.75
N LYS A 60 -1.63 -18.11 37.45
CA LYS A 60 -1.89 -18.45 38.85
C LYS A 60 -1.58 -17.28 39.79
N ASN A 61 -0.56 -16.50 39.47
CA ASN A 61 -0.14 -15.33 40.25
C ASN A 61 0.33 -14.22 39.29
N PRO A 62 -0.59 -13.39 38.79
CA PRO A 62 -0.28 -12.31 37.88
C PRO A 62 0.80 -11.36 38.43
N GLN A 63 0.71 -10.99 39.71
CA GLN A 63 1.66 -10.07 40.34
C GLN A 63 3.10 -10.59 40.30
N ARG A 64 3.30 -11.91 40.48
CA ARG A 64 4.64 -12.51 40.35
C ARG A 64 5.17 -12.44 38.92
N THR A 65 4.32 -12.67 37.93
CA THR A 65 4.68 -12.58 36.50
C THR A 65 5.03 -11.13 36.13
N GLU A 66 4.28 -10.14 36.62
CA GLU A 66 4.59 -8.71 36.43
C GLU A 66 5.94 -8.34 37.04
N GLN A 67 6.16 -8.67 38.32
CA GLN A 67 7.43 -8.37 39.00
C GLN A 67 8.63 -9.03 38.30
N GLY A 68 8.48 -10.29 37.90
CA GLY A 68 9.53 -11.00 37.17
C GLY A 68 9.82 -10.37 35.82
N PHE A 69 8.78 -9.93 35.08
CA PHE A 69 8.96 -9.21 33.83
C PHE A 69 9.73 -7.90 34.02
N ILE A 70 9.32 -7.07 34.98
CA ILE A 70 9.98 -5.79 35.28
C ILE A 70 11.45 -5.98 35.69
N GLN A 71 11.74 -7.02 36.49
CA GLN A 71 13.12 -7.35 36.86
C GLN A 71 13.96 -7.76 35.64
N ILE A 72 13.41 -8.58 34.74
CA ILE A 72 14.11 -9.02 33.53
C ILE A 72 14.45 -7.81 32.65
N ILE A 73 13.47 -6.95 32.35
CA ILE A 73 13.74 -5.77 31.49
C ILE A 73 14.68 -4.78 32.17
N GLY A 74 14.60 -4.59 33.49
CA GLY A 74 15.51 -3.69 34.22
C GLY A 74 16.96 -4.20 34.23
N HIS A 75 17.15 -5.51 34.22
CA HIS A 75 18.48 -6.12 34.18
C HIS A 75 19.07 -6.18 32.77
N TYR A 76 18.29 -6.70 31.82
CA TYR A 76 18.75 -7.05 30.48
C TYR A 76 18.48 -5.99 29.42
N CYS A 77 17.59 -5.03 29.67
CA CYS A 77 17.22 -4.01 28.69
C CYS A 77 17.58 -2.61 29.21
N ARG A 78 17.90 -1.70 28.28
CA ARG A 78 18.12 -0.27 28.55
C ARG A 78 17.16 0.51 27.66
N LEU A 79 15.93 0.65 28.13
CA LEU A 79 14.81 1.21 27.37
C LEU A 79 14.63 2.70 27.70
N ASP A 80 14.25 3.50 26.70
CA ASP A 80 13.93 4.93 26.84
C ASP A 80 12.56 5.15 27.49
N GLU A 81 11.61 4.29 27.15
CA GLU A 81 10.27 4.23 27.73
C GLU A 81 10.05 2.85 28.37
N GLN A 82 9.25 2.76 29.43
CA GLN A 82 8.94 1.48 30.06
C GLN A 82 7.67 0.88 29.45
N PRO A 83 7.60 -0.46 29.25
CA PRO A 83 6.37 -1.10 28.80
C PRO A 83 5.22 -0.88 29.78
N GLU A 84 4.02 -0.64 29.25
CA GLU A 84 2.81 -0.55 30.08
C GLU A 84 2.30 -1.95 30.42
N VAL A 85 2.02 -2.20 31.69
CA VAL A 85 1.49 -3.48 32.17
C VAL A 85 0.01 -3.32 32.52
N GLU A 86 -0.82 -4.18 31.96
CA GLU A 86 -2.26 -4.17 32.15
C GLU A 86 -2.76 -5.54 32.64
N PHE A 87 -3.39 -5.57 33.81
CA PHE A 87 -4.02 -6.78 34.35
C PHE A 87 -5.42 -6.93 33.77
N VAL A 88 -5.72 -8.09 33.20
CA VAL A 88 -7.01 -8.37 32.56
C VAL A 88 -7.64 -9.62 33.14
N LYS A 89 -8.90 -9.52 33.58
CA LYS A 89 -9.69 -10.66 34.01
C LYS A 89 -10.67 -11.04 32.90
N TYR A 90 -10.61 -12.29 32.43
CA TYR A 90 -11.44 -12.78 31.34
C TYR A 90 -11.87 -14.23 31.61
N LYS A 91 -13.17 -14.52 31.53
CA LYS A 91 -13.72 -15.87 31.82
C LYS A 91 -13.20 -16.46 33.14
N GLU A 92 -13.24 -15.64 34.20
CA GLU A 92 -12.78 -15.96 35.56
C GLU A 92 -11.29 -16.32 35.69
N LYS A 93 -10.49 -16.04 34.65
CA LYS A 93 -9.05 -16.25 34.63
C LYS A 93 -8.33 -14.91 34.55
N ASP A 94 -7.16 -14.85 35.17
CA ASP A 94 -6.33 -13.66 35.17
C ASP A 94 -5.26 -13.74 34.06
N PHE A 95 -5.03 -12.62 33.39
CA PHE A 95 -4.06 -12.44 32.31
C PHE A 95 -3.31 -11.14 32.52
N ILE A 96 -2.16 -11.03 31.86
CA ILE A 96 -1.43 -9.76 31.76
C ILE A 96 -1.22 -9.43 30.30
N VAL A 97 -1.51 -8.19 29.93
CA VAL A 97 -1.14 -7.63 28.63
C VAL A 97 -0.03 -6.61 28.86
N ILE A 98 1.13 -6.85 28.26
CA ILE A 98 2.24 -5.91 28.28
C ILE A 98 2.30 -5.21 26.93
N ARG A 99 2.23 -3.88 26.94
CA ARG A 99 2.34 -3.05 25.74
C ARG A 99 3.76 -2.50 25.65
N CYS A 100 4.49 -2.95 24.64
CA CYS A 100 5.81 -2.44 24.32
C CYS A 100 5.68 -1.36 23.24
N PRO A 101 6.05 -0.09 23.51
CA PRO A 101 6.14 0.91 22.44
C PRO A 101 7.24 0.57 21.43
N LYS A 102 7.26 1.27 20.28
CA LYS A 102 8.49 1.37 19.48
C LYS A 102 9.42 2.32 20.22
N GLY A 103 10.68 1.93 20.42
CA GLY A 103 11.67 2.81 21.03
C GLY A 103 12.06 3.97 20.11
N ASN A 104 12.43 5.10 20.71
CA ASN A 104 12.80 6.31 19.97
C ASN A 104 14.29 6.38 19.67
N ASP A 105 15.13 5.68 20.45
CA ASP A 105 16.60 5.74 20.38
C ASP A 105 17.20 4.43 19.84
N THR A 106 16.57 3.83 18.82
CA THR A 106 17.08 2.57 18.22
C THR A 106 18.51 2.71 17.69
N PRO A 107 19.34 1.65 17.69
CA PRO A 107 19.05 0.29 18.16
C PRO A 107 19.17 0.08 19.67
N TYR A 108 18.24 -0.70 20.20
CA TYR A 108 18.30 -1.31 21.54
C TYR A 108 19.00 -2.66 21.47
N PHE A 109 19.72 -3.00 22.54
CA PHE A 109 20.46 -4.25 22.68
C PHE A 109 20.03 -4.96 23.96
N VAL A 110 20.09 -6.28 23.93
CA VAL A 110 20.07 -7.09 25.16
C VAL A 110 21.47 -6.97 25.78
N THR A 111 21.54 -6.70 27.10
CA THR A 111 22.81 -6.62 27.84
C THR A 111 23.67 -7.85 27.56
N GLY A 112 24.88 -7.64 27.06
CA GLY A 112 25.82 -8.72 26.72
C GLY A 112 25.74 -9.22 25.27
N GLU A 113 24.76 -8.78 24.49
CA GLU A 113 24.70 -9.02 23.03
C GLU A 113 25.25 -7.80 22.26
N TYR A 114 25.95 -8.06 21.16
CA TYR A 114 26.51 -7.02 20.29
C TYR A 114 25.69 -6.80 19.00
N THR A 115 24.71 -7.66 18.75
CA THR A 115 23.84 -7.57 17.57
C THR A 115 22.43 -7.24 18.04
N PRO A 116 21.77 -6.19 17.53
CA PRO A 116 20.42 -5.88 17.94
C PRO A 116 19.45 -6.92 17.37
N ARG A 117 18.30 -7.09 18.03
CA ARG A 117 17.24 -7.98 17.59
C ARG A 117 16.14 -7.22 16.87
N VAL A 118 15.56 -7.82 15.84
CA VAL A 118 14.40 -7.30 15.11
C VAL A 118 13.34 -8.39 14.97
N ARG A 119 12.07 -8.00 14.97
CA ARG A 119 10.94 -8.93 14.81
C ARG A 119 10.52 -9.05 13.35
N ILE A 120 10.56 -10.28 12.82
CA ILE A 120 10.14 -10.63 11.46
C ILE A 120 9.07 -11.72 11.56
N GLY A 121 7.83 -11.39 11.17
CA GLY A 121 6.70 -12.27 11.44
C GLY A 121 6.51 -12.44 12.96
N SER A 122 6.45 -13.68 13.45
CA SER A 122 6.40 -14.00 14.89
C SER A 122 7.77 -14.33 15.48
N SER A 123 8.88 -14.10 14.76
CA SER A 123 10.23 -14.50 15.19
C SER A 123 11.15 -13.31 15.47
N ASP A 124 11.95 -13.43 16.54
CA ASP A 124 12.95 -12.43 16.92
C ASP A 124 14.32 -12.85 16.37
N MET A 125 14.80 -12.14 15.35
CA MET A 125 16.02 -12.46 14.61
C MET A 125 17.14 -11.46 14.93
N PRO A 126 18.42 -11.86 14.87
CA PRO A 126 19.53 -10.91 14.80
C PRO A 126 19.39 -10.02 13.56
N ALA A 127 19.55 -8.71 13.73
CA ALA A 127 19.48 -7.76 12.64
C ALA A 127 20.65 -7.94 11.65
N ASN A 128 20.37 -7.88 10.36
CA ASN A 128 21.38 -7.83 9.32
C ASN A 128 21.99 -6.41 9.17
N LYS A 129 22.96 -6.25 8.26
CA LYS A 129 23.69 -4.98 8.08
C LYS A 129 22.75 -3.83 7.70
N GLU A 130 21.81 -4.08 6.79
CA GLU A 130 20.83 -3.10 6.32
C GLU A 130 19.87 -2.69 7.43
N GLU A 131 19.43 -3.66 8.25
CA GLU A 131 18.56 -3.42 9.40
C GLU A 131 19.26 -2.64 10.49
N ILE A 132 20.53 -2.96 10.80
CA ILE A 132 21.34 -2.20 11.76
C ILE A 132 21.47 -0.74 11.30
N ALA A 133 21.82 -0.52 10.04
CA ALA A 133 21.92 0.83 9.48
C ALA A 133 20.58 1.58 9.57
N ARG A 134 19.45 0.89 9.29
CA ARG A 134 18.11 1.47 9.46
C ARG A 134 17.82 1.84 10.91
N LEU A 135 18.14 0.97 11.88
CA LEU A 135 17.91 1.23 13.30
C LEU A 135 18.65 2.48 13.77
N TYR A 136 19.91 2.65 13.40
CA TYR A 136 20.67 3.86 13.75
C TYR A 136 20.10 5.13 13.10
N ARG A 137 19.55 5.04 11.89
CA ARG A 137 18.87 6.18 11.26
C ARG A 137 17.55 6.50 11.96
N ASP A 138 16.77 5.49 12.28
CA ASP A 138 15.47 5.62 12.95
C ASP A 138 15.60 6.21 14.35
N GLY A 139 16.67 5.86 15.08
CA GLY A 139 16.96 6.41 16.41
C GLY A 139 17.71 7.73 16.38
N SER A 140 18.03 8.26 15.20
CA SER A 140 18.63 9.57 15.07
C SER A 140 17.56 10.66 15.17
N SER A 141 17.81 11.71 15.94
CA SER A 141 16.99 12.92 15.92
C SER A 141 17.07 13.69 14.59
N LYS A 142 18.09 13.37 13.77
CA LYS A 142 18.32 13.95 12.45
C LYS A 142 17.27 13.46 11.44
N SER A 143 16.93 14.35 10.52
CA SER A 143 16.05 14.00 9.40
C SER A 143 16.75 13.03 8.45
N GLN A 144 16.02 12.12 7.82
CA GLN A 144 16.63 11.12 6.93
C GLN A 144 17.07 11.72 5.58
N ASP A 145 16.49 12.83 5.18
CA ASP A 145 16.77 13.48 3.90
C ASP A 145 18.01 14.41 3.93
N ILE A 146 18.73 14.50 5.05
CA ILE A 146 19.95 15.34 5.17
C ILE A 146 21.26 14.54 5.07
N TYR A 147 21.18 13.23 4.89
CA TYR A 147 22.37 12.42 4.62
C TYR A 147 22.91 12.73 3.22
N SER A 148 24.24 12.72 3.08
CA SER A 148 24.89 12.89 1.79
C SER A 148 24.56 11.74 0.85
N VAL A 149 24.54 12.02 -0.45
CA VAL A 149 24.37 11.02 -1.50
C VAL A 149 25.75 10.61 -2.01
N GLU A 150 26.04 9.32 -1.98
CA GLU A 150 27.33 8.77 -2.41
C GLU A 150 27.56 9.10 -3.89
N ASN A 151 28.75 9.59 -4.24
CA ASN A 151 29.17 9.99 -5.59
C ASN A 151 28.49 11.23 -6.20
N ALA A 152 27.46 11.77 -5.56
CA ALA A 152 26.81 12.98 -6.02
C ALA A 152 27.67 14.23 -5.77
N THR A 153 27.58 15.18 -6.70
CA THR A 153 28.27 16.47 -6.66
C THR A 153 27.28 17.62 -6.83
N LEU A 154 27.72 18.85 -6.54
CA LEU A 154 26.87 20.02 -6.75
C LEU A 154 26.49 20.24 -8.23
N ASP A 155 27.22 19.64 -9.17
CA ASP A 155 26.88 19.70 -10.59
C ASP A 155 25.60 18.89 -10.92
N ASP A 156 25.22 17.96 -10.06
CA ASP A 156 24.01 17.14 -10.22
C ASP A 156 22.74 17.87 -9.76
N ILE A 157 22.91 19.01 -9.07
CA ILE A 157 21.82 19.88 -8.63
C ILE A 157 21.60 21.03 -9.63
N ASN A 158 20.34 21.36 -9.87
CA ASN A 158 19.94 22.55 -10.61
C ASN A 158 19.93 23.78 -9.69
N MET A 159 21.01 24.56 -9.75
CA MET A 159 21.18 25.78 -8.95
C MET A 159 20.15 26.86 -9.28
N ASP A 160 19.66 26.94 -10.52
CA ASP A 160 18.67 27.94 -10.91
C ASP A 160 17.32 27.67 -10.25
N LYS A 161 16.91 26.39 -10.17
CA LYS A 161 15.70 25.98 -9.41
C LYS A 161 15.79 26.32 -7.93
N ILE A 162 16.99 26.21 -7.33
CA ILE A 162 17.20 26.61 -5.93
C ILE A 162 17.10 28.11 -5.76
N LYS A 163 17.70 28.89 -6.66
CA LYS A 163 17.60 30.35 -6.66
C LYS A 163 16.15 30.80 -6.81
N GLU A 164 15.39 30.19 -7.70
CA GLU A 164 13.94 30.42 -7.86
C GLU A 164 13.19 30.10 -6.57
N TYR A 165 13.45 28.94 -5.96
CA TYR A 165 12.87 28.56 -4.67
C TYR A 165 13.12 29.58 -3.56
N PHE A 166 14.35 30.09 -3.42
CA PHE A 166 14.70 31.07 -2.40
C PHE A 166 14.00 32.42 -2.60
N LYS A 167 13.81 32.83 -3.86
CA LYS A 167 13.02 34.03 -4.20
C LYS A 167 11.55 33.84 -3.89
N GLU A 168 10.95 32.75 -4.36
CA GLU A 168 9.52 32.44 -4.13
C GLU A 168 9.18 32.34 -2.64
N SER A 169 10.11 31.80 -1.84
CA SER A 169 9.92 31.59 -0.40
C SER A 169 10.26 32.84 0.44
N ASN A 170 10.64 33.96 -0.18
CA ASN A 170 11.13 35.18 0.47
C ASN A 170 12.23 34.93 1.52
N LEU A 171 13.12 33.96 1.26
CA LEU A 171 14.18 33.60 2.21
C LEU A 171 15.38 34.55 2.12
N THR A 172 15.76 34.94 0.89
CA THR A 172 16.82 35.92 0.64
C THR A 172 16.83 36.34 -0.83
N ASP A 173 17.22 37.59 -1.09
CA ASP A 173 17.53 38.09 -2.44
C ASP A 173 19.03 37.99 -2.77
N GLN A 174 19.88 37.74 -1.76
CA GLN A 174 21.32 37.62 -1.92
C GLN A 174 21.68 36.19 -2.31
N LEU A 175 21.75 35.92 -3.61
CA LEU A 175 21.89 34.57 -4.16
C LEU A 175 23.23 34.33 -4.88
N ASP A 176 24.27 35.02 -4.43
CA ASP A 176 25.58 35.07 -5.08
C ASP A 176 26.74 34.72 -4.15
N GLY A 177 27.83 34.25 -4.77
CA GLY A 177 29.11 34.01 -4.11
C GLY A 177 29.04 33.01 -2.95
N LYS A 178 29.89 33.21 -1.94
CA LYS A 178 30.01 32.32 -0.78
C LYS A 178 28.70 32.15 0.01
N HIS A 179 27.91 33.22 0.09
CA HIS A 179 26.67 33.23 0.85
C HIS A 179 25.64 32.22 0.31
N PHE A 180 25.56 32.05 -1.01
CA PHE A 180 24.67 31.07 -1.63
C PHE A 180 25.00 29.64 -1.19
N TYR A 181 26.28 29.27 -1.15
CA TYR A 181 26.69 27.94 -0.69
C TYR A 181 26.45 27.74 0.82
N GLU A 182 26.68 28.77 1.63
CA GLU A 182 26.32 28.73 3.06
C GLU A 182 24.81 28.55 3.28
N LEU A 183 23.97 29.06 2.38
CA LEU A 183 22.52 28.85 2.42
C LEU A 183 22.14 27.41 2.04
N LEU A 184 22.83 26.79 1.08
CA LEU A 184 22.60 25.37 0.73
C LEU A 184 22.80 24.46 1.93
N GLU A 185 23.84 24.73 2.74
CA GLU A 185 24.11 23.99 3.98
C GLU A 185 23.07 24.25 5.06
N LYS A 186 22.70 25.53 5.26
CA LYS A 186 21.69 25.93 6.26
C LYS A 186 20.31 25.35 5.98
N GLU A 187 19.91 25.28 4.71
CA GLU A 187 18.65 24.65 4.28
C GLU A 187 18.79 23.15 4.02
N HIS A 188 19.96 22.56 4.34
CA HIS A 188 20.25 21.13 4.25
C HIS A 188 20.07 20.52 2.86
N PHE A 189 20.26 21.30 1.79
CA PHE A 189 20.32 20.79 0.41
C PHE A 189 21.70 20.23 0.08
N ALA A 190 22.72 20.66 0.82
CA ALA A 190 24.07 20.12 0.77
C ALA A 190 24.66 20.03 2.19
N VAL A 191 25.70 19.22 2.35
CA VAL A 191 26.43 19.04 3.61
C VAL A 191 27.93 18.97 3.33
N GLU A 192 28.75 19.49 4.24
CA GLU A 192 30.20 19.33 4.13
C GLU A 192 30.62 17.91 4.54
N GLU A 193 31.24 17.20 3.60
CA GLU A 193 31.84 15.89 3.82
C GLU A 193 33.27 15.90 3.27
N ASN A 194 34.26 15.52 4.09
CA ASN A 194 35.67 15.51 3.71
C ASN A 194 36.16 16.85 3.11
N LYS A 195 35.72 17.99 3.69
CA LYS A 195 36.02 19.37 3.23
C LYS A 195 35.47 19.70 1.84
N LYS A 196 34.49 18.94 1.36
CA LYS A 196 33.78 19.20 0.10
C LYS A 196 32.29 19.30 0.39
N LEU A 197 31.65 20.26 -0.23
CA LEU A 197 30.21 20.40 -0.15
C LEU A 197 29.57 19.40 -1.12
N VAL A 198 28.77 18.48 -0.59
CA VAL A 198 28.10 17.42 -1.36
C VAL A 198 26.58 17.50 -1.21
N PRO A 199 25.79 17.15 -2.23
CA PRO A 199 24.34 17.06 -2.15
C PRO A 199 23.85 16.15 -1.03
N THR A 200 22.78 16.56 -0.36
CA THR A 200 21.97 15.66 0.46
C THR A 200 20.90 14.97 -0.38
N ILE A 201 20.25 13.95 0.19
CA ILE A 201 19.05 13.32 -0.41
C ILE A 201 18.00 14.40 -0.73
N ALA A 202 17.74 15.34 0.18
CA ALA A 202 16.79 16.44 -0.07
C ALA A 202 17.21 17.30 -1.27
N GLY A 203 18.51 17.65 -1.36
CA GLY A 203 19.04 18.41 -2.48
C GLY A 203 18.81 17.71 -3.83
N ILE A 204 19.14 16.41 -3.91
CA ILE A 204 18.93 15.61 -5.12
C ILE A 204 17.44 15.42 -5.44
N VAL A 205 16.62 15.07 -4.46
CA VAL A 205 15.19 14.80 -4.67
C VAL A 205 14.42 16.05 -5.11
N LEU A 206 14.72 17.22 -4.54
CA LEU A 206 13.99 18.46 -4.81
C LEU A 206 14.53 19.21 -6.03
N PHE A 207 15.84 19.16 -6.24
CA PHE A 207 16.53 20.05 -7.19
C PHE A 207 17.52 19.31 -8.10
N GLY A 208 17.63 17.98 -8.01
CA GLY A 208 18.49 17.21 -8.90
C GLY A 208 18.08 17.36 -10.36
N LYS A 209 19.07 17.44 -11.26
CA LYS A 209 18.86 17.45 -12.71
C LYS A 209 18.31 16.10 -13.19
N HIS A 210 18.89 15.02 -12.66
CA HIS A 210 18.49 13.63 -12.93
C HIS A 210 18.60 12.81 -11.64
N PRO A 211 17.64 12.93 -10.70
CA PRO A 211 17.72 12.27 -9.39
C PRO A 211 17.88 10.74 -9.47
N SER A 212 17.36 10.12 -10.53
CA SER A 212 17.46 8.68 -10.81
C SER A 212 18.88 8.19 -11.12
N LEU A 213 19.84 9.07 -11.47
CA LEU A 213 21.23 8.66 -11.68
C LEU A 213 21.93 8.35 -10.35
N GLU A 214 21.75 9.23 -9.37
CA GLU A 214 22.36 9.09 -8.04
C GLU A 214 21.50 8.25 -7.08
N LEU A 215 20.17 8.32 -7.24
CA LEU A 215 19.18 7.57 -6.46
C LEU A 215 18.21 6.85 -7.41
N PRO A 216 18.59 5.69 -8.00
CA PRO A 216 17.82 4.97 -9.03
C PRO A 216 16.39 4.61 -8.66
N HIS A 217 16.11 4.55 -7.36
CA HIS A 217 14.78 4.26 -6.82
C HIS A 217 13.84 5.48 -6.73
N THR A 218 14.34 6.69 -7.03
CA THR A 218 13.57 7.95 -7.03
C THR A 218 12.75 8.12 -8.32
N ILE A 219 11.93 7.12 -8.61
CA ILE A 219 11.03 7.09 -9.76
C ILE A 219 9.62 6.66 -9.32
N ILE A 220 8.62 6.99 -10.14
CA ILE A 220 7.26 6.45 -9.99
C ILE A 220 7.02 5.47 -11.14
N ARG A 221 6.86 4.18 -10.81
CA ARG A 221 6.41 3.17 -11.77
C ARG A 221 4.89 3.24 -11.88
N ALA A 222 4.39 3.75 -12.99
CA ALA A 222 2.98 3.98 -13.24
C ALA A 222 2.43 2.92 -14.22
N ASP A 223 1.48 2.12 -13.76
CA ASP A 223 0.86 1.04 -14.53
C ASP A 223 -0.66 1.22 -14.59
N ARG A 224 -1.24 1.11 -15.79
CA ARG A 224 -2.68 0.96 -16.00
C ARG A 224 -2.97 -0.47 -16.44
N TYR A 225 -3.71 -1.22 -15.63
CA TYR A 225 -4.10 -2.60 -15.92
C TYR A 225 -5.54 -2.71 -16.40
N LYS A 226 -5.84 -3.61 -17.34
CA LYS A 226 -7.22 -3.96 -17.69
C LYS A 226 -7.79 -4.89 -16.62
N GLY A 227 -9.00 -4.60 -16.14
CA GLY A 227 -9.66 -5.43 -15.13
C GLY A 227 -9.20 -5.12 -13.71
N LEU A 228 -9.15 -6.17 -12.87
CA LEU A 228 -8.97 -6.08 -11.41
C LEU A 228 -7.62 -6.61 -10.92
N ASP A 229 -6.87 -7.24 -11.80
CA ASP A 229 -5.60 -7.90 -11.52
C ASP A 229 -4.49 -7.31 -12.40
N VAL A 230 -3.27 -7.84 -12.22
CA VAL A 230 -2.05 -7.35 -12.87
C VAL A 230 -1.70 -8.13 -14.14
N THR A 231 -2.66 -8.84 -14.75
CA THR A 231 -2.36 -9.75 -15.87
C THR A 231 -2.20 -9.04 -17.21
N MET A 232 -2.85 -7.88 -17.41
CA MET A 232 -2.86 -7.18 -18.70
C MET A 232 -2.64 -5.68 -18.54
N TRP A 233 -1.52 -5.18 -19.04
CA TRP A 233 -1.24 -3.73 -19.12
C TRP A 233 -1.97 -3.09 -20.30
N ILE A 234 -2.49 -1.89 -20.09
CA ILE A 234 -3.04 -0.98 -21.11
C ILE A 234 -2.05 0.16 -21.37
N ASP A 235 -1.46 0.71 -20.32
CA ASP A 235 -0.47 1.79 -20.39
C ASP A 235 0.55 1.59 -19.27
N ARG A 236 1.79 2.03 -19.51
CA ARG A 236 2.88 1.95 -18.53
C ARG A 236 3.89 3.08 -18.75
N ALA A 237 4.40 3.63 -17.66
CA ALA A 237 5.45 4.64 -17.70
C ALA A 237 6.32 4.57 -16.44
N ASP A 238 7.63 4.67 -16.62
CA ASP A 238 8.56 4.95 -15.52
C ASP A 238 8.78 6.46 -15.53
N LEU A 239 8.24 7.15 -14.51
CA LEU A 239 8.31 8.61 -14.39
C LEU A 239 9.57 8.98 -13.62
N GLU A 240 10.35 9.88 -14.19
CA GLU A 240 11.64 10.33 -13.67
C GLU A 240 11.68 11.86 -13.57
N GLY A 241 12.44 12.38 -12.60
CA GLY A 241 12.64 13.81 -12.41
C GLY A 241 12.75 14.17 -10.94
N ASP A 242 12.84 15.47 -10.65
CA ASP A 242 12.69 15.97 -9.28
C ASP A 242 11.28 15.72 -8.74
N ALA A 243 11.12 15.88 -7.42
CA ALA A 243 9.88 15.63 -6.70
C ALA A 243 8.67 16.36 -7.30
N PHE A 244 8.83 17.58 -7.81
CA PHE A 244 7.73 18.35 -8.39
C PHE A 244 7.35 17.80 -9.77
N THR A 245 8.36 17.53 -10.61
CA THR A 245 8.18 16.91 -11.93
C THR A 245 7.49 15.56 -11.83
N LEU A 246 7.89 14.72 -10.87
CA LEU A 246 7.27 13.41 -10.62
C LEU A 246 5.78 13.52 -10.29
N ILE A 247 5.39 14.49 -9.46
CA ILE A 247 3.98 14.70 -9.08
C ILE A 247 3.16 15.18 -10.29
N ASP A 248 3.69 16.12 -11.06
CA ASP A 248 3.01 16.64 -12.25
C ASP A 248 2.86 15.58 -13.35
N ASP A 249 3.89 14.78 -13.59
CA ASP A 249 3.84 13.70 -14.57
C ASP A 249 2.95 12.54 -14.11
N ALA A 250 2.94 12.23 -12.81
CA ALA A 250 1.99 11.28 -12.25
C ALA A 250 0.55 11.78 -12.44
N LYS A 251 0.28 13.07 -12.20
CA LYS A 251 -1.02 13.69 -12.48
C LYS A 251 -1.40 13.56 -13.96
N LYS A 252 -0.49 13.84 -14.89
CA LYS A 252 -0.73 13.68 -16.34
C LYS A 252 -1.05 12.23 -16.71
N PHE A 253 -0.27 11.27 -16.18
CA PHE A 253 -0.50 9.85 -16.41
C PHE A 253 -1.88 9.41 -15.90
N VAL A 254 -2.25 9.83 -14.70
CA VAL A 254 -3.54 9.53 -14.09
C VAL A 254 -4.68 10.13 -14.91
N LEU A 255 -4.60 11.41 -15.29
CA LEU A 255 -5.61 12.07 -16.12
C LEU A 255 -5.80 11.39 -17.49
N LYS A 256 -4.69 10.99 -18.13
CA LYS A 256 -4.71 10.29 -19.42
C LYS A 256 -5.43 8.93 -19.34
N ASN A 257 -5.29 8.24 -18.20
CA ASN A 257 -5.78 6.87 -18.02
C ASN A 257 -7.09 6.75 -17.22
N MET A 258 -7.61 7.87 -16.73
CA MET A 258 -8.83 7.95 -15.95
C MET A 258 -10.06 8.15 -16.85
N ARG A 259 -11.19 7.57 -16.45
CA ARG A 259 -12.45 7.84 -17.12
C ARG A 259 -12.87 9.28 -16.84
N THR A 260 -13.33 9.97 -17.88
CA THR A 260 -13.87 11.32 -17.76
C THR A 260 -15.25 11.34 -18.40
N SER A 261 -16.24 11.82 -17.65
CA SER A 261 -17.60 12.03 -18.15
C SER A 261 -17.80 13.49 -18.50
N TYR A 262 -18.59 13.73 -19.54
CA TYR A 262 -18.92 15.06 -20.05
C TYR A 262 -20.44 15.19 -19.98
N THR A 263 -20.93 16.07 -19.11
CA THR A 263 -22.37 16.27 -18.90
C THR A 263 -22.76 17.69 -19.32
N PRO A 264 -23.72 17.87 -20.23
CA PRO A 264 -24.22 19.20 -20.59
C PRO A 264 -24.92 19.86 -19.39
N LYS A 265 -24.52 21.08 -19.05
CA LYS A 265 -25.12 21.92 -18.00
C LYS A 265 -25.44 23.30 -18.59
N GLY A 266 -26.62 23.41 -19.22
CA GLY A 266 -26.98 24.58 -20.00
C GLY A 266 -26.17 24.67 -21.29
N PHE A 267 -25.48 25.79 -21.51
CA PHE A 267 -24.57 25.99 -22.65
C PHE A 267 -23.12 25.55 -22.38
N GLU A 268 -22.80 25.12 -21.16
CA GLU A 268 -21.47 24.67 -20.77
C GLU A 268 -21.42 23.15 -20.63
N MET A 269 -20.22 22.59 -20.84
CA MET A 269 -19.94 21.17 -20.64
C MET A 269 -19.24 20.99 -19.30
N GLU A 270 -19.90 20.31 -18.36
CA GLU A 270 -19.30 19.95 -17.07
C GLU A 270 -18.47 18.67 -17.26
N VAL A 271 -17.16 18.79 -17.04
CA VAL A 271 -16.20 17.68 -17.13
C VAL A 271 -16.00 17.12 -15.73
N LYS A 272 -16.34 15.85 -15.53
CA LYS A 272 -16.18 15.15 -14.25
C LYS A 272 -15.31 13.92 -14.42
N THR A 273 -14.16 13.91 -13.73
CA THR A 273 -13.22 12.79 -13.69
C THR A 273 -13.77 11.59 -12.90
N GLU A 274 -13.06 10.47 -12.83
CA GLU A 274 -13.48 9.31 -12.03
C GLU A 274 -13.17 9.48 -10.53
N TYR A 275 -12.13 10.25 -10.22
CA TYR A 275 -11.67 10.56 -8.87
C TYR A 275 -11.37 12.05 -8.72
N PRO A 276 -11.50 12.63 -7.51
CA PRO A 276 -11.11 14.00 -7.23
C PRO A 276 -9.61 14.20 -7.43
N LEU A 277 -9.25 15.20 -8.26
CA LEU A 277 -7.86 15.49 -8.56
C LEU A 277 -7.09 16.02 -7.35
N ASP A 278 -7.75 16.77 -6.47
CA ASP A 278 -7.10 17.30 -5.26
C ASP A 278 -6.73 16.18 -4.27
N ALA A 279 -7.62 15.19 -4.10
CA ALA A 279 -7.35 14.03 -3.27
C ALA A 279 -6.17 13.20 -3.81
N LEU A 280 -6.15 12.97 -5.14
CA LEU A 280 -5.06 12.25 -5.79
C LEU A 280 -3.74 13.02 -5.73
N LYS A 281 -3.77 14.34 -5.94
CA LYS A 281 -2.59 15.21 -5.81
C LYS A 281 -2.02 15.13 -4.40
N GLU A 282 -2.85 15.23 -3.37
CA GLU A 282 -2.45 15.09 -1.97
C GLU A 282 -1.83 13.71 -1.68
N ALA A 283 -2.42 12.64 -2.21
CA ALA A 283 -1.88 11.29 -2.05
C ALA A 283 -0.51 11.11 -2.75
N MET A 284 -0.32 11.72 -3.94
CA MET A 284 0.99 11.72 -4.62
C MET A 284 2.04 12.52 -3.87
N ILE A 285 1.68 13.71 -3.36
CA ILE A 285 2.55 14.52 -2.50
C ILE A 285 2.98 13.70 -1.29
N ASN A 286 2.03 13.06 -0.60
CA ASN A 286 2.34 12.22 0.56
C ASN A 286 3.26 11.04 0.20
N ALA A 287 3.04 10.40 -0.95
CA ALA A 287 3.89 9.31 -1.43
C ALA A 287 5.33 9.75 -1.72
N VAL A 288 5.55 10.96 -2.25
CA VAL A 288 6.90 11.49 -2.51
C VAL A 288 7.53 12.02 -1.23
N VAL A 289 6.84 12.90 -0.51
CA VAL A 289 7.37 13.61 0.66
C VAL A 289 7.67 12.67 1.83
N HIS A 290 6.84 11.65 2.06
CA HIS A 290 7.04 10.72 3.17
C HIS A 290 7.73 9.41 2.78
N ARG A 291 8.26 9.31 1.55
CA ARG A 291 9.01 8.13 1.08
C ARG A 291 10.23 7.85 1.95
N ASP A 292 10.51 6.57 2.24
CA ASP A 292 11.85 6.20 2.73
C ASP A 292 12.86 6.24 1.58
N TYR A 293 13.73 7.25 1.59
CA TYR A 293 14.75 7.44 0.56
C TYR A 293 15.96 6.51 0.64
N HIS A 294 16.06 5.70 1.69
CA HIS A 294 17.06 4.65 1.82
C HIS A 294 16.56 3.29 1.31
N ASP A 295 15.24 3.16 1.10
CA ASP A 295 14.66 1.99 0.43
C ASP A 295 14.95 2.06 -1.08
N LYS A 296 15.42 0.94 -1.62
CA LYS A 296 15.83 0.78 -3.03
C LYS A 296 14.67 0.51 -3.98
N GLU A 297 13.45 0.44 -3.46
CA GLU A 297 12.25 0.21 -4.26
C GLU A 297 11.58 1.50 -4.73
N SER A 298 10.84 1.48 -5.83
CA SER A 298 10.20 2.68 -6.39
C SER A 298 8.80 2.92 -5.84
N ILE A 299 8.27 4.14 -5.97
CA ILE A 299 6.83 4.37 -5.75
C ILE A 299 6.07 3.63 -6.84
N LEU A 300 4.99 2.93 -6.47
CA LEU A 300 4.14 2.21 -7.40
C LEU A 300 2.79 2.92 -7.51
N LEU A 301 2.47 3.40 -8.71
CA LEU A 301 1.17 3.94 -9.06
C LEU A 301 0.44 2.94 -9.93
N LYS A 302 -0.61 2.30 -9.42
CA LYS A 302 -1.35 1.25 -10.12
C LYS A 302 -2.80 1.65 -10.32
N MET A 303 -3.25 1.67 -11.56
CA MET A 303 -4.63 1.96 -11.92
C MET A 303 -5.32 0.68 -12.42
N PHE A 304 -6.42 0.33 -11.79
CA PHE A 304 -7.30 -0.77 -12.17
C PHE A 304 -8.67 -0.21 -12.58
N ASP A 305 -9.54 -1.07 -13.09
CA ASP A 305 -10.88 -0.62 -13.50
C ASP A 305 -11.77 -0.17 -12.33
N ASP A 306 -11.43 -0.59 -11.10
CA ASP A 306 -12.21 -0.33 -9.88
C ASP A 306 -11.49 0.51 -8.82
N ARG A 307 -10.19 0.79 -8.98
CA ARG A 307 -9.38 1.49 -7.97
C ARG A 307 -8.09 2.07 -8.52
N ILE A 308 -7.57 3.06 -7.81
CA ILE A 308 -6.18 3.55 -7.93
C ILE A 308 -5.45 3.20 -6.64
N GLU A 309 -4.27 2.60 -6.75
CA GLU A 309 -3.38 2.30 -5.64
C GLU A 309 -2.08 3.08 -5.77
N ILE A 310 -1.66 3.74 -4.69
CA ILE A 310 -0.40 4.47 -4.60
C ILE A 310 0.39 3.86 -3.45
N TRP A 311 1.47 3.16 -3.76
CA TRP A 311 2.33 2.51 -2.77
C TRP A 311 3.68 3.23 -2.70
N SER A 312 3.97 3.81 -1.55
CA SER A 312 5.26 4.44 -1.25
C SER A 312 6.14 3.51 -0.41
N PRO A 313 7.43 3.38 -0.73
CA PRO A 313 8.41 2.73 0.13
C PRO A 313 8.48 3.35 1.53
N GLY A 314 8.61 2.48 2.53
CA GLY A 314 8.63 2.81 3.95
C GLY A 314 7.25 2.78 4.61
N GLU A 315 7.17 2.16 5.78
CA GLU A 315 5.96 2.04 6.60
C GLU A 315 5.72 3.29 7.47
N LEU A 316 4.59 3.43 8.14
CA LEU A 316 4.30 4.60 8.99
C LEU A 316 5.32 4.77 10.12
N LEU A 317 5.74 6.01 10.35
CA LEU A 317 6.61 6.36 11.47
C LEU A 317 5.88 6.15 12.80
N ARG A 318 6.22 5.07 13.49
CA ARG A 318 5.65 4.77 14.81
C ARG A 318 5.92 5.92 15.81
N PRO A 319 5.02 6.15 16.78
CA PRO A 319 3.87 5.33 17.16
C PRO A 319 2.62 5.50 16.27
N LEU A 320 2.71 6.21 15.12
CA LEU A 320 1.57 6.33 14.20
C LEU A 320 1.05 4.97 13.76
N THR A 321 -0.27 4.83 13.81
CA THR A 321 -1.01 3.65 13.35
C THR A 321 -2.01 4.03 12.28
N ILE A 322 -2.41 3.05 11.47
CA ILE A 322 -3.47 3.23 10.47
C ILE A 322 -4.77 3.72 11.11
N SER A 323 -5.14 3.19 12.29
CA SER A 323 -6.36 3.62 13.01
C SER A 323 -6.33 5.11 13.33
N GLN A 324 -5.20 5.63 13.82
CA GLN A 324 -5.08 7.06 14.12
C GLN A 324 -5.17 7.94 12.88
N LEU A 325 -4.71 7.46 11.72
CA LEU A 325 -4.91 8.18 10.45
C LEU A 325 -6.39 8.20 10.04
N MET A 326 -7.11 7.10 10.22
CA MET A 326 -8.54 7.00 9.92
C MET A 326 -9.39 7.87 10.86
N ASP A 327 -9.08 7.84 12.16
CA ASP A 327 -9.81 8.60 13.19
C ASP A 327 -9.33 10.06 13.30
N LEU A 328 -8.33 10.46 12.50
CA LEU A 328 -7.72 11.80 12.49
C LEU A 328 -7.17 12.26 13.86
N THR A 329 -6.81 11.32 14.73
CA THR A 329 -6.29 11.59 16.10
C THR A 329 -4.76 11.63 16.16
N TYR A 330 -4.10 11.68 15.01
CA TYR A 330 -2.66 11.57 14.90
C TYR A 330 -1.93 12.90 15.05
N THR A 331 -0.68 12.84 15.52
CA THR A 331 0.26 13.97 15.45
C THR A 331 1.12 13.82 14.19
N PRO A 332 1.22 14.84 13.31
CA PRO A 332 2.01 14.75 12.09
C PRO A 332 3.47 14.45 12.39
N LYS A 333 4.03 13.42 11.75
CA LYS A 333 5.46 13.10 11.79
C LYS A 333 5.98 12.94 10.37
N SER A 334 7.18 13.43 10.10
CA SER A 334 7.87 13.25 8.81
C SER A 334 9.28 12.76 9.01
N ARG A 335 9.70 11.80 8.18
CA ARG A 335 11.09 11.33 8.09
C ARG A 335 11.97 12.27 7.28
N ASN A 336 11.35 13.04 6.39
CA ASN A 336 12.02 13.95 5.46
C ASN A 336 11.61 15.39 5.78
N LYS A 337 12.10 15.92 6.91
CA LYS A 337 11.76 17.25 7.43
C LYS A 337 12.16 18.36 6.46
N THR A 338 13.26 18.22 5.71
CA THR A 338 13.70 19.22 4.74
C THR A 338 12.78 19.24 3.52
N ILE A 339 12.48 18.08 2.93
CA ILE A 339 11.53 17.93 1.82
C ILE A 339 10.15 18.44 2.23
N THR A 340 9.60 18.00 3.37
CA THR A 340 8.33 18.53 3.91
C THR A 340 8.40 20.04 4.14
N GLY A 341 9.55 20.55 4.58
CA GLY A 341 9.84 21.97 4.74
C GLY A 341 9.63 22.76 3.46
N VAL A 342 10.24 22.30 2.37
CA VAL A 342 10.16 22.93 1.04
C VAL A 342 8.73 22.90 0.49
N PHE A 343 8.08 21.74 0.52
CA PHE A 343 6.69 21.60 0.03
C PHE A 343 5.71 22.52 0.77
N SER A 344 5.91 22.70 2.07
CA SER A 344 5.07 23.59 2.86
C SER A 344 5.36 25.07 2.65
N ARG A 345 6.61 25.48 2.38
CA ARG A 345 6.92 26.88 2.04
C ARG A 345 6.38 27.28 0.66
N ARG A 346 6.18 26.31 -0.23
CA ARG A 346 5.54 26.49 -1.56
C ARG A 346 4.01 26.33 -1.55
N ASP A 347 3.39 26.26 -0.36
CA ASP A 347 1.94 26.05 -0.20
C ASP A 347 1.38 24.79 -0.91
N LEU A 348 2.23 23.81 -1.21
CA LEU A 348 1.82 22.55 -1.82
C LEU A 348 1.32 21.55 -0.76
N MET A 349 1.73 21.72 0.49
CA MET A 349 1.40 20.82 1.60
C MET A 349 1.26 21.60 2.93
N ASP A 350 0.37 21.18 3.82
CA ASP A 350 0.28 21.72 5.17
C ASP A 350 1.01 20.83 6.18
N LYS A 351 1.92 21.42 6.98
CA LYS A 351 2.65 20.73 8.06
C LYS A 351 1.75 20.29 9.23
N ARG A 352 0.54 20.83 9.35
CA ARG A 352 -0.38 20.54 10.46
C ARG A 352 -1.13 19.20 10.31
N GLY A 353 -0.85 18.42 9.27
CA GLY A 353 -1.52 17.13 9.04
C GLY A 353 -2.95 17.27 8.53
N THR A 354 -3.29 18.38 7.91
CA THR A 354 -4.63 18.56 7.32
C THR A 354 -4.76 17.82 5.98
N GLY A 355 -3.66 17.33 5.41
CA GLY A 355 -3.63 16.61 4.13
C GLY A 355 -4.65 15.47 4.02
N ILE A 356 -4.62 14.54 4.99
CA ILE A 356 -5.58 13.43 5.02
C ILE A 356 -7.02 13.92 5.17
N LEU A 357 -7.26 14.94 6.00
CA LEU A 357 -8.59 15.52 6.16
C LEU A 357 -9.09 16.16 4.85
N ARG A 358 -8.24 16.90 4.13
CA ARG A 358 -8.58 17.49 2.83
C ARG A 358 -8.87 16.41 1.79
N MET A 359 -8.08 15.35 1.78
CA MET A 359 -8.28 14.19 0.91
C MET A 359 -9.65 13.54 1.18
N ASN A 360 -10.01 13.31 2.45
CA ASN A 360 -11.32 12.76 2.83
C ASN A 360 -12.47 13.69 2.43
N LYS A 361 -12.38 14.99 2.71
CA LYS A 361 -13.38 15.98 2.31
C LYS A 361 -13.59 16.01 0.79
N SER A 362 -12.50 15.94 0.04
CA SER A 362 -12.57 15.90 -1.42
C SER A 362 -13.26 14.62 -1.93
N CYS A 363 -13.06 13.48 -1.26
CA CYS A 363 -13.83 12.26 -1.54
C CYS A 363 -15.31 12.41 -1.16
N ASP A 364 -15.64 13.05 -0.03
CA ASP A 364 -17.02 13.30 0.41
C ASP A 364 -17.80 14.15 -0.60
N GLU A 365 -17.19 15.24 -1.08
CA GLU A 365 -17.76 16.12 -2.11
C GLU A 365 -18.05 15.37 -3.42
N TRP A 366 -17.29 14.31 -3.69
CA TRP A 366 -17.42 13.46 -4.86
C TRP A 366 -18.33 12.24 -4.65
N ASN A 367 -18.90 12.07 -3.46
CA ASN A 367 -19.65 10.88 -3.02
C ASN A 367 -18.85 9.58 -3.21
N LEU A 368 -17.55 9.65 -2.98
CA LEU A 368 -16.65 8.50 -3.01
C LEU A 368 -16.32 8.05 -1.59
N PRO A 369 -16.07 6.75 -1.37
CA PRO A 369 -15.56 6.28 -0.09
C PRO A 369 -14.20 6.93 0.22
N HIS A 370 -13.91 7.10 1.51
CA HIS A 370 -12.59 7.57 1.94
C HIS A 370 -11.51 6.59 1.48
N PRO A 371 -10.28 7.07 1.23
CA PRO A 371 -9.17 6.20 0.82
C PRO A 371 -8.84 5.17 1.90
N GLU A 372 -8.55 3.93 1.48
CA GLU A 372 -8.03 2.91 2.38
C GLU A 372 -6.51 3.07 2.56
N PHE A 373 -6.05 3.04 3.80
CA PHE A 373 -4.62 2.99 4.13
C PHE A 373 -4.18 1.58 4.48
N LYS A 374 -3.05 1.12 3.92
CA LYS A 374 -2.48 -0.21 4.19
C LYS A 374 -0.98 -0.15 4.35
N GLU A 375 -0.44 -1.03 5.19
CA GLU A 375 1.00 -1.29 5.27
C GLU A 375 1.26 -2.73 4.81
N ARG A 376 2.11 -2.91 3.82
CA ARG A 376 2.42 -4.25 3.28
C ARG A 376 3.85 -4.29 2.80
N THR A 377 4.60 -5.30 3.24
CA THR A 377 5.95 -5.63 2.73
C THR A 377 6.88 -4.42 2.65
N GLY A 378 6.89 -3.57 3.69
CA GLY A 378 7.75 -2.38 3.72
C GLY A 378 7.16 -1.13 3.05
N TYR A 379 5.97 -1.22 2.44
CA TYR A 379 5.30 -0.09 1.80
C TYR A 379 4.12 0.44 2.63
N PHE A 380 3.87 1.73 2.49
CA PHE A 380 2.60 2.36 2.85
C PHE A 380 1.77 2.65 1.59
N GLY A 381 0.52 2.19 1.58
CA GLY A 381 -0.39 2.25 0.45
C GLY A 381 -1.62 3.12 0.73
N ILE A 382 -1.98 3.96 -0.23
CA ILE A 382 -3.23 4.72 -0.28
C ILE A 382 -4.05 4.19 -1.45
N ILE A 383 -5.28 3.74 -1.18
CA ILE A 383 -6.13 3.09 -2.18
C ILE A 383 -7.44 3.86 -2.31
N PHE A 384 -7.69 4.42 -3.50
CA PHE A 384 -8.96 5.04 -3.87
C PHE A 384 -9.81 4.02 -4.58
N ARG A 385 -11.01 3.72 -4.06
CA ARG A 385 -11.96 2.84 -4.74
C ARG A 385 -12.98 3.64 -5.51
N ASN A 386 -13.31 3.18 -6.71
CA ASN A 386 -14.47 3.65 -7.43
C ASN A 386 -15.69 2.79 -7.10
N PRO A 387 -16.66 3.28 -6.29
CA PRO A 387 -17.90 2.58 -6.03
C PRO A 387 -18.73 2.44 -7.32
N GLU A 388 -18.62 3.33 -8.31
CA GLU A 388 -19.32 3.24 -9.60
C GLU A 388 -18.95 2.02 -10.44
N TYR A 389 -17.75 1.47 -10.24
CA TYR A 389 -17.41 0.19 -10.84
C TYR A 389 -18.29 -0.95 -10.29
N TYR A 390 -18.70 -0.86 -9.02
CA TYR A 390 -19.59 -1.82 -8.35
C TYR A 390 -21.06 -1.38 -8.32
N THR A 391 -21.40 -0.10 -8.47
CA THR A 391 -22.78 0.41 -8.57
C THR A 391 -23.27 0.49 -10.03
N LYS A 392 -22.42 0.17 -11.01
CA LYS A 392 -22.83 -0.34 -12.34
C LYS A 392 -23.05 -1.86 -12.35
N VAL A 393 -23.17 -2.49 -11.17
CA VAL A 393 -24.12 -3.60 -11.04
C VAL A 393 -25.49 -2.95 -11.19
N PRO A 394 -26.36 -3.37 -12.12
CA PRO A 394 -27.68 -2.78 -12.24
C PRO A 394 -28.30 -2.69 -10.84
N GLN A 395 -28.90 -1.56 -10.46
CA GLN A 395 -29.89 -1.58 -9.40
C GLN A 395 -30.93 -2.59 -9.84
N ILE A 396 -30.75 -3.82 -9.41
CA ILE A 396 -31.70 -4.88 -9.63
C ILE A 396 -32.92 -4.42 -8.87
N ASP A 397 -34.02 -4.18 -9.57
CA ASP A 397 -35.29 -4.04 -8.91
C ASP A 397 -35.60 -5.36 -8.18
N THR A 398 -35.35 -5.37 -6.88
CA THR A 398 -35.52 -6.58 -6.05
C THR A 398 -36.97 -6.79 -5.62
N LYS A 399 -37.91 -5.93 -6.06
CA LYS A 399 -39.33 -6.05 -5.73
C LYS A 399 -39.93 -7.39 -6.19
N ASP A 400 -39.48 -7.89 -7.33
CA ASP A 400 -39.98 -9.14 -7.94
C ASP A 400 -39.12 -10.38 -7.62
N LEU A 401 -38.26 -10.29 -6.60
CA LEU A 401 -37.41 -11.40 -6.15
C LEU A 401 -37.91 -12.03 -4.87
N ASN A 402 -37.80 -13.35 -4.79
CA ASN A 402 -38.01 -14.05 -3.54
C ASN A 402 -36.82 -13.85 -2.58
N GLU A 403 -37.02 -14.12 -1.29
CA GLU A 403 -35.99 -13.89 -0.26
C GLU A 403 -34.69 -14.71 -0.48
N ARG A 404 -34.76 -15.88 -1.14
CA ARG A 404 -33.56 -16.67 -1.48
C ARG A 404 -32.75 -16.00 -2.58
N GLN A 405 -33.43 -15.49 -3.60
CA GLN A 405 -32.83 -14.75 -4.71
C GLN A 405 -32.15 -13.47 -4.24
N LYS A 406 -32.80 -12.70 -3.34
CA LYS A 406 -32.20 -11.50 -2.72
C LYS A 406 -30.92 -11.83 -1.96
N LYS A 407 -30.94 -12.88 -1.13
CA LYS A 407 -29.75 -13.35 -0.39
C LYS A 407 -28.62 -13.75 -1.31
N ALA A 408 -28.92 -14.43 -2.42
CA ALA A 408 -27.93 -14.83 -3.39
C ALA A 408 -27.31 -13.64 -4.12
N ILE A 409 -28.09 -12.63 -4.50
CA ILE A 409 -27.56 -11.40 -5.10
C ILE A 409 -26.64 -10.65 -4.14
N PHE A 410 -27.02 -10.54 -2.87
CA PHE A 410 -26.16 -9.95 -1.84
C PHE A 410 -24.86 -10.73 -1.68
N TYR A 411 -24.95 -12.06 -1.63
CA TYR A 411 -23.78 -12.93 -1.54
C TYR A 411 -22.86 -12.80 -2.76
N ILE A 412 -23.38 -12.78 -3.98
CA ILE A 412 -22.58 -12.62 -5.20
C ILE A 412 -21.95 -11.23 -5.27
N SER A 413 -22.61 -10.19 -4.76
CA SER A 413 -22.03 -8.84 -4.68
C SER A 413 -20.73 -8.82 -3.86
N ASP A 414 -20.76 -9.51 -2.72
CA ASP A 414 -19.65 -9.61 -1.77
C ASP A 414 -18.57 -10.62 -2.21
N HIS A 415 -18.98 -11.83 -2.62
CA HIS A 415 -18.10 -12.97 -2.93
C HIS A 415 -17.77 -13.12 -4.42
N LYS A 416 -18.26 -12.22 -5.28
CA LYS A 416 -18.08 -12.13 -6.75
C LYS A 416 -18.70 -13.24 -7.59
N ARG A 417 -18.88 -14.45 -7.05
CA ARG A 417 -19.51 -15.59 -7.73
C ARG A 417 -20.23 -16.50 -6.75
N ILE A 418 -21.14 -17.31 -7.27
CA ILE A 418 -21.77 -18.40 -6.52
C ILE A 418 -21.91 -19.66 -7.38
N LYS A 419 -21.65 -20.82 -6.79
CA LYS A 419 -21.97 -22.13 -7.38
C LYS A 419 -23.33 -22.60 -6.90
N ARG A 420 -23.95 -23.48 -7.68
CA ARG A 420 -25.24 -24.08 -7.33
C ARG A 420 -25.26 -24.74 -5.94
N LYS A 421 -24.17 -25.41 -5.55
CA LYS A 421 -24.05 -26.07 -4.24
C LYS A 421 -23.98 -25.03 -3.11
N GLU A 422 -23.19 -23.97 -3.31
CA GLU A 422 -23.06 -22.85 -2.37
C GLU A 422 -24.40 -22.11 -2.20
N TYR A 423 -25.16 -21.92 -3.28
CA TYR A 423 -26.53 -21.38 -3.20
C TYR A 423 -27.46 -22.25 -2.36
N ALA A 424 -27.46 -23.57 -2.59
CA ALA A 424 -28.32 -24.50 -1.87
C ALA A 424 -28.01 -24.51 -0.36
N GLU A 425 -26.72 -24.43 0.00
CA GLU A 425 -26.26 -24.32 1.39
C GLU A 425 -26.65 -22.98 2.02
N LEU A 426 -26.40 -21.87 1.32
CA LEU A 426 -26.72 -20.51 1.78
C LEU A 426 -28.21 -20.32 2.05
N CYS A 427 -29.05 -20.81 1.14
CA CYS A 427 -30.50 -20.62 1.16
C CYS A 427 -31.26 -21.78 1.81
N LYS A 428 -30.55 -22.81 2.31
CA LYS A 428 -31.11 -24.03 2.90
C LYS A 428 -32.22 -24.65 2.05
N CYS A 429 -31.96 -24.85 0.76
CA CYS A 429 -32.94 -25.37 -0.20
C CYS A 429 -32.39 -26.56 -1.02
N SER A 430 -33.27 -27.26 -1.73
CA SER A 430 -32.85 -28.38 -2.59
C SER A 430 -32.01 -27.89 -3.78
N ILE A 431 -31.12 -28.75 -4.31
CA ILE A 431 -30.31 -28.44 -5.51
C ILE A 431 -31.21 -28.11 -6.72
N ALA A 432 -32.37 -28.77 -6.84
CA ALA A 432 -33.33 -28.50 -7.91
C ALA A 432 -33.99 -27.12 -7.77
N THR A 433 -34.27 -26.69 -6.54
CA THR A 433 -34.77 -25.33 -6.25
C THR A 433 -33.70 -24.28 -6.50
N ALA A 434 -32.45 -24.54 -6.08
CA ALA A 434 -31.31 -23.65 -6.34
C ALA A 434 -31.07 -23.45 -7.85
N GLN A 435 -31.18 -24.51 -8.64
CA GLN A 435 -31.08 -24.43 -10.10
C GLN A 435 -32.19 -23.55 -10.69
N ARG A 436 -33.45 -23.80 -10.29
CA ARG A 436 -34.61 -23.00 -10.76
C ARG A 436 -34.46 -21.52 -10.41
N ASP A 437 -34.11 -21.20 -9.16
CA ASP A 437 -33.94 -19.82 -8.72
C ASP A 437 -32.79 -19.13 -9.51
N LEU A 438 -31.66 -19.82 -9.74
CA LEU A 438 -30.52 -19.29 -10.49
C LEU A 438 -30.83 -19.11 -11.99
N ASP A 439 -31.58 -20.04 -12.61
CA ASP A 439 -31.98 -19.92 -14.01
C ASP A 439 -32.99 -18.78 -14.20
N GLU A 440 -33.86 -18.53 -13.22
CA GLU A 440 -34.75 -17.36 -13.20
C GLU A 440 -33.98 -16.03 -13.04
N LEU A 441 -32.91 -16.01 -12.23
CA LEU A 441 -32.02 -14.85 -12.13
C LEU A 441 -31.25 -14.60 -13.43
N VAL A 442 -30.90 -15.66 -14.18
CA VAL A 442 -30.31 -15.55 -15.52
C VAL A 442 -31.32 -15.01 -16.53
N SER A 443 -32.56 -15.51 -16.53
CA SER A 443 -33.60 -15.04 -17.46
C SER A 443 -34.00 -13.59 -17.20
N LYS A 444 -33.97 -13.14 -15.94
CA LYS A 444 -34.13 -11.74 -15.51
C LYS A 444 -32.90 -10.87 -15.85
N ASN A 445 -31.88 -11.39 -16.53
CA ASN A 445 -30.65 -10.70 -16.91
C ASN A 445 -29.83 -10.13 -15.74
N MET A 446 -29.99 -10.69 -14.54
CA MET A 446 -29.33 -10.18 -13.34
C MET A 446 -27.99 -10.86 -13.06
N VAL A 447 -27.89 -12.14 -13.40
CA VAL A 447 -26.66 -12.92 -13.31
C VAL A 447 -26.40 -13.58 -14.66
N ARG A 448 -25.14 -13.85 -14.98
CA ARG A 448 -24.77 -14.71 -16.11
C ARG A 448 -24.23 -16.04 -15.60
N ARG A 449 -24.53 -17.10 -16.36
CA ARG A 449 -23.98 -18.42 -16.14
C ARG A 449 -22.65 -18.52 -16.88
N VAL A 450 -21.58 -18.85 -16.16
CA VAL A 450 -20.25 -19.09 -16.71
C VAL A 450 -19.92 -20.57 -16.63
N GLY A 451 -19.52 -21.17 -17.76
CA GLY A 451 -19.17 -22.59 -17.90
C GLY A 451 -20.28 -23.47 -18.49
N GLN A 452 -19.90 -24.44 -19.34
CA GLN A 452 -20.83 -25.26 -20.11
C GLN A 452 -21.34 -26.51 -19.35
N LYS A 453 -20.48 -27.25 -18.64
CA LYS A 453 -20.86 -28.48 -17.88
C LYS A 453 -20.02 -28.70 -16.62
N GLY A 454 -20.66 -29.28 -15.60
CA GLY A 454 -19.99 -29.88 -14.44
C GLY A 454 -19.47 -28.88 -13.39
N ARG A 455 -18.35 -29.26 -12.74
CA ARG A 455 -17.74 -28.58 -11.57
C ARG A 455 -17.33 -27.11 -11.82
N TRP A 456 -17.24 -26.71 -13.08
CA TRP A 456 -16.80 -25.39 -13.53
C TRP A 456 -17.95 -24.39 -13.73
N VAL A 457 -19.20 -24.81 -13.50
CA VAL A 457 -20.35 -23.91 -13.63
C VAL A 457 -20.50 -23.04 -12.38
N TYR A 458 -20.47 -21.73 -12.57
CA TYR A 458 -20.77 -20.73 -11.54
C TYR A 458 -21.55 -19.57 -12.14
N TYR A 459 -22.12 -18.74 -11.27
CA TYR A 459 -22.95 -17.61 -11.62
C TYR A 459 -22.33 -16.34 -11.03
N GLU A 460 -22.35 -15.26 -11.80
CA GLU A 460 -21.86 -13.93 -11.40
C GLU A 460 -22.80 -12.84 -11.92
N LEU A 461 -22.77 -11.66 -11.32
CA LEU A 461 -23.64 -10.54 -11.71
C LEU A 461 -23.38 -10.12 -13.16
N LYS A 462 -24.44 -9.97 -13.96
CA LYS A 462 -24.34 -9.52 -15.35
C LYS A 462 -24.08 -8.01 -15.37
N ARG A 463 -23.03 -7.55 -16.09
CA ARG A 463 -22.66 -6.13 -16.13
C ARG A 463 -23.30 -5.43 -17.32
N VAL A 464 -23.61 -4.15 -17.21
CA VAL A 464 -24.26 -3.34 -18.26
C VAL A 464 -23.49 -3.37 -19.60
N ASN A 465 -22.16 -3.53 -19.55
CA ASN A 465 -21.30 -3.61 -20.74
C ASN A 465 -21.28 -4.99 -21.42
N ASP A 466 -21.88 -6.04 -20.85
CA ASP A 466 -21.93 -7.36 -21.49
C ASP A 466 -22.88 -7.36 -22.71
N SER A 467 -23.87 -6.47 -22.75
CA SER A 467 -24.79 -6.28 -23.88
C SER A 467 -24.10 -5.81 -25.17
N PHE A 468 -23.02 -5.04 -25.02
CA PHE A 468 -22.18 -4.58 -26.14
C PHE A 468 -21.26 -5.70 -26.64
N ASN A 469 -20.77 -6.57 -25.75
CA ASN A 469 -19.96 -7.73 -26.12
C ASN A 469 -20.80 -8.87 -26.73
N ASP A 470 -22.05 -9.06 -26.31
CA ASP A 470 -22.93 -10.09 -26.88
C ASP A 470 -23.33 -9.73 -28.33
N SER A 471 -23.58 -8.45 -28.62
CA SER A 471 -23.86 -7.96 -29.98
C SER A 471 -22.62 -7.99 -30.89
N PHE A 472 -21.43 -7.66 -30.35
CA PHE A 472 -20.17 -7.78 -31.11
C PHE A 472 -19.79 -9.24 -31.38
N ASN A 473 -19.97 -10.15 -30.40
CA ASN A 473 -19.73 -11.59 -30.59
C ASN A 473 -20.77 -12.27 -31.48
N GLU A 474 -22.04 -11.82 -31.49
CA GLU A 474 -23.03 -12.29 -32.47
C GLU A 474 -22.69 -11.84 -33.88
N GLN A 475 -22.12 -10.65 -34.04
CA GLN A 475 -21.73 -10.09 -35.33
C GLN A 475 -20.45 -10.76 -35.85
N GLU A 476 -19.47 -11.05 -34.98
CA GLU A 476 -18.31 -11.88 -35.32
C GLU A 476 -18.70 -13.32 -35.65
N ARG A 477 -19.62 -13.97 -34.91
CA ARG A 477 -20.12 -15.31 -35.25
C ARG A 477 -20.89 -15.33 -36.58
N LYS A 478 -21.69 -14.31 -36.86
CA LYS A 478 -22.40 -14.17 -38.15
C LYS A 478 -21.43 -13.88 -39.31
N ASN A 479 -20.31 -13.20 -39.04
CA ASN A 479 -19.26 -12.96 -40.03
C ASN A 479 -18.41 -14.21 -40.27
N GLU A 480 -18.05 -14.96 -39.22
CA GLU A 480 -17.34 -16.24 -39.33
C GLU A 480 -18.16 -17.26 -40.12
N LEU A 481 -19.46 -17.41 -39.84
CA LEU A 481 -20.39 -18.28 -40.58
C LEU A 481 -20.58 -17.88 -42.06
N LYS A 482 -20.39 -16.60 -42.42
CA LYS A 482 -20.40 -16.14 -43.82
C LYS A 482 -19.08 -16.43 -44.54
N THR A 483 -17.94 -16.36 -43.86
CA THR A 483 -16.63 -16.70 -44.43
C THR A 483 -16.41 -18.20 -44.64
N THR A 484 -17.07 -19.08 -43.87
CA THR A 484 -16.94 -20.54 -44.07
C THR A 484 -17.69 -21.04 -45.31
N ASN A 485 -18.72 -20.33 -45.77
CA ASN A 485 -19.50 -20.68 -46.98
C ASN A 485 -18.91 -20.14 -48.30
N GLN A 486 -17.77 -19.45 -48.28
CA GLN A 486 -17.09 -18.93 -49.48
C GLN A 486 -15.72 -19.58 -49.76
N LYS A 487 -15.31 -20.60 -49.00
CA LYS A 487 -14.01 -21.28 -49.17
C LYS A 487 -14.11 -22.76 -49.57
N SER A 488 -15.18 -23.16 -50.27
CA SER A 488 -15.32 -24.52 -50.80
C SER A 488 -14.97 -24.68 -52.28
N ASP A 489 -14.44 -23.65 -52.95
CA ASP A 489 -13.97 -23.79 -54.32
C ASP A 489 -12.60 -23.13 -54.50
N ILE A 490 -11.71 -23.85 -55.19
CA ILE A 490 -10.35 -23.50 -55.62
C ILE A 490 -9.24 -23.89 -54.63
N LEU A 491 -8.73 -25.12 -54.80
CA LEU A 491 -7.30 -25.41 -54.76
C LEU A 491 -7.00 -26.72 -55.49
N THR A 492 -6.35 -26.60 -56.64
CA THR A 492 -5.57 -27.67 -57.27
C THR A 492 -4.19 -27.11 -57.63
N ILE A 493 -3.25 -28.02 -57.89
CA ILE A 493 -1.90 -27.92 -58.48
C ILE A 493 -0.71 -27.59 -57.50
N PRO A 494 0.55 -28.00 -57.77
CA PRO A 494 1.17 -29.30 -57.43
C PRO A 494 2.53 -29.20 -56.68
N GLN A 495 3.05 -30.35 -56.24
CA GLN A 495 4.38 -30.53 -55.62
C GLN A 495 5.55 -30.27 -56.58
N ALA A 496 6.54 -29.44 -56.18
CA ALA A 496 7.93 -29.60 -56.61
C ALA A 496 8.95 -28.79 -55.75
N VAL A 497 10.08 -29.46 -55.47
CA VAL A 497 11.43 -28.96 -55.14
C VAL A 497 11.76 -28.62 -53.67
N SER A 498 12.22 -29.67 -52.98
CA SER A 498 13.13 -29.64 -51.82
C SER A 498 14.59 -29.56 -52.30
N ALA A 499 15.41 -28.64 -51.73
CA ALA A 499 16.81 -28.83 -51.33
C ALA A 499 17.55 -27.49 -51.09
N LYS A 500 18.45 -27.48 -50.09
CA LYS A 500 19.32 -26.40 -49.56
C LYS A 500 18.57 -25.51 -48.56
N VAL A 501 18.88 -25.52 -47.26
CA VAL A 501 20.15 -25.10 -46.65
C VAL A 501 20.40 -25.86 -45.34
N THR A 502 21.49 -26.61 -45.27
CA THR A 502 22.13 -27.04 -44.03
C THR A 502 23.62 -26.80 -44.20
N LYS A 503 24.13 -25.69 -43.67
CA LYS A 503 25.54 -25.40 -43.37
C LYS A 503 25.61 -23.93 -42.95
N ILE A 504 25.95 -23.69 -41.68
CA ILE A 504 26.88 -22.67 -41.15
C ILE A 504 26.75 -22.78 -39.63
N ASN A 505 27.66 -23.53 -39.02
CA ASN A 505 28.14 -23.36 -37.64
C ASN A 505 29.28 -24.33 -37.42
N LYS A 506 30.48 -23.91 -37.83
CA LYS A 506 31.79 -24.38 -37.36
C LYS A 506 32.86 -23.53 -38.04
N HIS A 507 33.39 -22.53 -37.34
CA HIS A 507 34.83 -22.26 -37.22
C HIS A 507 35.10 -21.00 -36.40
N LYS A 508 35.83 -21.21 -35.30
CA LYS A 508 36.86 -20.41 -34.61
C LYS A 508 36.98 -21.04 -33.20
N GLN A 509 38.06 -21.63 -32.66
CA GLN A 509 39.52 -21.54 -32.84
C GLN A 509 40.04 -20.17 -33.23
#